data_AF-X0YIT0-F1
#
_entry.id   AF-X0YIT0-F1
#
_cell.length_a   1.000
_cell.length_b   1.000
_cell.length_c   1.000
_cell.angle_alpha   90.00
_cell.angle_beta   90.00
_cell.angle_gamma   90.00
#
_symmetry.space_group_name_H-M   'P 1'
#
loop_
_entity.id
_entity.type
_entity.pdbx_description
1 polymer ?
#
loop_
_entity_poly.entity_id
_entity_poly.type
_entity_poly.pdbx_seq_one_letter_code
_entity_poly.pdbx_strand_id
1 'polypeptide(L)'
;IGEGSSVYEVASTVDLFEDAAGASGYFNDTLTEVSEMAGTTGQGFTTHEVETFGADVGDESAGFDIQASVEDVDGSTVDMWLSVLSFRHGPLVGLVVFVAFEQRSFEDEVKGLASVMDQRITSVLAGAAVSDQP
;
A
#
# COMPACT_ATOMS: atom_id res chain seq x y z
N ILE A 1 21.73 9.93 14.97
CA ILE A 1 20.97 8.71 14.63
C ILE A 1 21.99 7.59 14.63
N GLY A 2 21.93 6.70 15.63
CA GLY A 2 23.00 5.73 15.91
C GLY A 2 22.96 4.54 14.94
N GLU A 3 24.11 3.91 14.73
CA GLU A 3 24.21 2.66 13.96
C GLU A 3 23.23 1.61 14.52
N GLY A 4 22.26 1.19 13.69
CA GLY A 4 21.29 0.15 14.01
C GLY A 4 19.81 0.56 14.04
N SER A 5 19.45 1.82 13.83
CA SER A 5 18.04 2.23 13.71
C SER A 5 17.66 2.53 12.26
N SER A 6 17.06 1.56 11.57
CA SER A 6 16.30 1.83 10.35
C SER A 6 14.98 2.51 10.73
N VAL A 7 14.66 3.62 10.08
CA VAL A 7 13.35 4.27 10.20
C VAL A 7 12.46 3.74 9.10
N TYR A 8 11.29 3.26 9.47
CA TYR A 8 10.25 2.83 8.55
C TYR A 8 8.90 3.39 9.02
N GLU A 9 8.04 3.71 8.05
CA GLU A 9 6.64 4.05 8.27
C GLU A 9 5.78 2.90 7.74
N VAL A 10 4.75 2.54 8.50
CA VAL A 10 3.77 1.51 8.09
C VAL A 10 2.40 2.12 8.22
N ALA A 11 1.61 2.05 7.16
CA ALA A 11 0.24 2.51 7.17
C ALA A 11 -0.69 1.49 6.50
N SER A 12 -1.96 1.53 6.89
CA SER A 12 -3.01 0.74 6.28
C SER A 12 -4.30 1.53 6.24
N THR A 13 -5.08 1.42 5.17
CA THR A 13 -6.39 2.06 5.04
C THR A 13 -7.43 1.07 4.53
N VAL A 14 -8.69 1.28 4.93
CA VAL A 14 -9.86 0.60 4.35
C VAL A 14 -10.84 1.67 3.93
N ASP A 15 -11.19 1.67 2.65
CA ASP A 15 -12.22 2.53 2.09
C ASP A 15 -13.47 1.70 1.81
N LEU A 16 -14.62 2.16 2.31
CA LEU A 16 -15.93 1.55 2.07
C LEU A 16 -16.68 2.35 1.01
N PHE A 17 -17.06 1.67 -0.06
CA PHE A 17 -17.87 2.20 -1.13
C PHE A 17 -19.34 1.80 -0.95
N GLU A 18 -20.23 2.51 -1.64
CA GLU A 18 -21.67 2.20 -1.64
C GLU A 18 -21.94 0.80 -2.19
N ASP A 19 -21.19 0.39 -3.23
CA ASP A 19 -21.31 -0.92 -3.85
C ASP A 19 -19.96 -1.44 -4.40
N ALA A 20 -19.97 -2.70 -4.83
CA ALA A 20 -18.80 -3.37 -5.39
C ALA A 20 -18.34 -2.78 -6.74
N ALA A 21 -19.24 -2.16 -7.50
CA ALA A 21 -18.89 -1.55 -8.78
C ALA A 21 -18.09 -0.26 -8.56
N GLY A 22 -18.47 0.56 -7.58
CA GLY A 22 -17.72 1.75 -7.15
C GLY A 22 -16.33 1.39 -6.63
N ALA A 23 -16.23 0.36 -5.78
CA ALA A 23 -14.95 -0.13 -5.29
C ALA A 23 -14.04 -0.65 -6.42
N SER A 24 -14.59 -1.42 -7.35
CA SER A 24 -13.84 -1.94 -8.51
C SER A 24 -13.38 -0.82 -9.45
N GLY A 25 -14.21 0.20 -9.69
CA GLY A 25 -13.83 1.38 -10.47
C GLY A 25 -12.66 2.12 -9.83
N TYR A 26 -12.79 2.49 -8.56
CA TYR A 26 -11.72 3.17 -7.82
C TYR A 26 -10.41 2.36 -7.78
N PHE A 27 -10.50 1.05 -7.55
CA PHE A 27 -9.34 0.16 -7.54
C PHE A 27 -8.61 0.20 -8.88
N ASN A 28 -9.32 0.00 -9.99
CA ASN A 28 -8.72 -0.01 -11.33
C ASN A 28 -8.14 1.36 -11.74
N ASP A 29 -8.81 2.45 -11.39
CA ASP A 29 -8.31 3.81 -11.61
C ASP A 29 -6.99 4.00 -10.84
N THR A 30 -6.95 3.62 -9.57
CA THR A 30 -5.74 3.69 -8.73
C THR A 30 -4.60 2.84 -9.29
N LEU A 31 -4.86 1.62 -9.76
CA LEU A 31 -3.83 0.78 -10.38
C LEU A 31 -3.24 1.41 -11.64
N THR A 32 -4.11 2.00 -12.46
CA THR A 32 -3.72 2.69 -13.69
C THR A 32 -2.84 3.89 -13.33
N GLU A 33 -3.30 4.74 -12.41
CA GLU A 33 -2.55 5.91 -11.95
C GLU A 33 -1.16 5.53 -11.44
N VAL A 34 -1.05 4.55 -10.53
CA VAL A 34 0.25 4.11 -9.98
C VAL A 34 1.17 3.57 -11.08
N SER A 35 0.65 2.81 -12.04
CA SER A 35 1.46 2.29 -13.15
C SER A 35 2.01 3.38 -14.08
N GLU A 36 1.35 4.53 -14.12
CA GLU A 36 1.75 5.69 -14.93
C GLU A 36 2.62 6.71 -14.16
N MET A 37 2.82 6.50 -12.85
CA MET A 37 3.58 7.44 -12.01
C MET A 37 5.08 7.44 -12.28
N ALA A 38 5.66 6.37 -12.84
CA ALA A 38 7.09 6.28 -13.08
C ALA A 38 7.62 7.47 -13.92
N GLY A 39 8.63 8.16 -13.41
CA GLY A 39 9.23 9.35 -14.02
C GLY A 39 8.43 10.66 -13.82
N THR A 40 7.36 10.65 -13.03
CA THR A 40 6.54 11.84 -12.75
C THR A 40 6.95 12.52 -11.45
N THR A 41 6.77 13.85 -11.40
CA THR A 41 6.99 14.67 -10.20
C THR A 41 5.76 15.52 -9.91
N GLY A 42 5.29 15.51 -8.67
CA GLY A 42 4.16 16.31 -8.21
C GLY A 42 4.24 16.61 -6.71
N GLN A 43 3.93 17.84 -6.32
CA GLN A 43 3.90 18.28 -4.89
C GLN A 43 5.17 17.95 -4.09
N GLY A 44 6.35 17.98 -4.73
CA GLY A 44 7.62 17.65 -4.09
C GLY A 44 7.93 16.15 -4.01
N PHE A 45 7.08 15.28 -4.54
CA PHE A 45 7.30 13.84 -4.65
C PHE A 45 7.65 13.47 -6.10
N THR A 46 8.78 12.80 -6.30
CA THR A 46 9.22 12.26 -7.59
C THR A 46 9.21 10.74 -7.52
N THR A 47 8.50 10.11 -8.45
CA THR A 47 8.53 8.65 -8.61
C THR A 47 9.56 8.29 -9.67
N HIS A 48 10.55 7.49 -9.31
CA HIS A 48 11.62 7.08 -10.22
C HIS A 48 11.27 5.80 -10.95
N GLU A 49 10.87 4.78 -10.19
CA GLU A 49 10.60 3.44 -10.69
C GLU A 49 9.38 2.86 -9.98
N VAL A 50 8.61 2.04 -10.72
CA VAL A 50 7.47 1.29 -10.21
C VAL A 50 7.59 -0.13 -10.76
N GLU A 51 7.76 -1.11 -9.88
CA GLU A 51 7.73 -2.53 -10.19
C GLU A 51 6.46 -3.14 -9.61
N THR A 52 5.86 -4.10 -10.32
CA THR A 52 4.62 -4.76 -9.87
C THR A 52 4.91 -6.16 -9.34
N PHE A 53 4.19 -6.55 -8.29
CA PHE A 53 4.19 -7.93 -7.78
C PHE A 53 2.76 -8.43 -7.54
N GLY A 54 2.60 -9.75 -7.56
CA GLY A 54 1.30 -10.41 -7.35
C GLY A 54 1.07 -10.80 -5.89
N ALA A 55 -0.19 -10.79 -5.46
CA ALA A 55 -0.66 -11.34 -4.20
C ALA A 55 -1.97 -12.12 -4.40
N ASP A 56 -2.32 -12.93 -3.40
CA ASP A 56 -3.59 -13.68 -3.36
C ASP A 56 -4.36 -13.23 -2.10
N VAL A 57 -4.99 -12.05 -2.19
CA VAL A 57 -5.72 -11.39 -1.09
C VAL A 57 -7.00 -10.78 -1.66
N GLY A 58 -8.13 -11.03 -0.99
CA GLY A 58 -9.44 -10.53 -1.43
C GLY A 58 -9.90 -11.11 -2.77
N ASP A 59 -10.81 -10.38 -3.44
CA ASP A 59 -11.32 -10.69 -4.77
C ASP A 59 -10.33 -10.29 -5.88
N GLU A 60 -9.63 -9.18 -5.69
CA GLU A 60 -8.63 -8.60 -6.59
C GLU A 60 -7.49 -8.01 -5.77
N SER A 61 -6.24 -8.09 -6.23
CA SER A 61 -5.12 -7.44 -5.56
C SER A 61 -4.01 -7.07 -6.54
N ALA A 62 -3.22 -6.07 -6.16
CA ALA A 62 -2.05 -5.62 -6.91
C ALA A 62 -1.01 -5.02 -5.96
N GLY A 63 0.23 -5.48 -6.13
CA GLY A 63 1.37 -5.01 -5.37
C GLY A 63 2.31 -4.14 -6.20
N PHE A 64 2.96 -3.19 -5.52
CA PHE A 64 3.91 -2.27 -6.13
C PHE A 64 5.12 -2.08 -5.23
N ASP A 65 6.32 -2.18 -5.81
CA ASP A 65 7.54 -1.63 -5.23
C ASP A 65 7.85 -0.32 -5.96
N ILE A 66 7.96 0.77 -5.21
CA ILE A 66 8.10 2.13 -5.73
C ILE A 66 9.38 2.72 -5.19
N GLN A 67 10.28 3.13 -6.09
CA GLN A 67 11.38 4.00 -5.74
C GLN A 67 10.95 5.44 -5.96
N ALA A 68 11.06 6.27 -4.93
CA ALA A 68 10.69 7.67 -4.99
C ALA A 68 11.68 8.55 -4.23
N SER A 69 11.53 9.86 -4.38
CA SER A 69 12.22 10.84 -3.57
C SER A 69 11.29 11.99 -3.23
N VAL A 70 11.47 12.56 -2.04
CA VAL A 70 10.72 13.74 -1.59
C VAL A 70 11.66 14.93 -1.36
N GLU A 71 11.23 16.12 -1.79
CA GLU A 71 11.90 17.38 -1.47
C GLU A 71 11.52 17.82 -0.05
N ASP A 72 12.52 18.05 0.79
CA ASP A 72 12.36 18.60 2.14
C ASP A 72 12.26 20.13 2.10
N VAL A 73 11.82 20.75 3.19
CA VAL A 73 11.57 22.20 3.30
C VAL A 73 12.81 23.06 3.07
N ASP A 74 14.01 22.50 3.21
CA ASP A 74 15.28 23.17 2.95
C ASP A 74 15.78 23.01 1.50
N GLY A 75 15.01 22.31 0.65
CA GLY A 75 15.32 22.01 -0.74
C GLY A 75 16.24 20.80 -0.91
N SER A 76 16.58 20.08 0.16
CA SER A 76 17.25 18.78 0.06
C SER A 76 16.28 17.70 -0.43
N THR A 77 16.82 16.59 -0.94
CA THR A 77 16.03 15.46 -1.43
C THR A 77 16.34 14.23 -0.61
N VAL A 78 15.31 13.48 -0.24
CA VAL A 78 15.42 12.22 0.50
C VAL A 78 14.82 11.10 -0.33
N ASP A 79 15.63 10.07 -0.60
CA ASP A 79 15.18 8.87 -1.30
C ASP A 79 14.38 7.96 -0.36
N MET A 80 13.35 7.33 -0.91
CA MET A 80 12.49 6.39 -0.21
C MET A 80 12.07 5.23 -1.11
N TRP A 81 11.85 4.09 -0.47
CA TRP A 81 11.39 2.85 -1.10
C TRP A 81 10.10 2.45 -0.43
N LEU A 82 9.06 2.27 -1.24
CA LEU A 82 7.75 1.89 -0.79
C LEU A 82 7.41 0.51 -1.29
N SER A 83 6.90 -0.35 -0.42
CA SER A 83 6.17 -1.55 -0.82
C SER A 83 4.71 -1.34 -0.49
N VAL A 84 3.84 -1.44 -1.49
CA VAL A 84 2.41 -1.17 -1.40
C VAL A 84 1.65 -2.41 -1.86
N LEU A 85 0.61 -2.79 -1.13
CA LEU A 85 -0.34 -3.80 -1.58
C LEU A 85 -1.76 -3.27 -1.43
N SER A 86 -2.46 -3.16 -2.55
CA SER A 86 -3.88 -2.84 -2.61
C SER A 86 -4.68 -4.11 -2.89
N PHE A 87 -5.85 -4.25 -2.27
CA PHE A 87 -6.76 -5.35 -2.52
C PHE A 87 -8.22 -4.91 -2.42
N ARG A 88 -9.13 -5.64 -3.06
CA ARG A 88 -10.57 -5.40 -3.02
C ARG A 88 -11.29 -6.61 -2.41
N HIS A 89 -12.27 -6.35 -1.56
CA HIS A 89 -13.18 -7.37 -1.03
C HIS A 89 -14.62 -6.84 -1.08
N GLY A 90 -15.41 -7.26 -2.07
CA GLY A 90 -16.74 -6.71 -2.31
C GLY A 90 -16.70 -5.18 -2.48
N PRO A 91 -17.44 -4.41 -1.66
CA PRO A 91 -17.45 -2.94 -1.69
C PRO A 91 -16.31 -2.26 -0.91
N LEU A 92 -15.34 -3.03 -0.41
CA LEU A 92 -14.20 -2.50 0.36
C LEU A 92 -12.93 -2.52 -0.50
N VAL A 93 -12.12 -1.47 -0.39
CA VAL A 93 -10.74 -1.42 -0.90
C VAL A 93 -9.80 -1.27 0.29
N GLY A 94 -8.83 -2.17 0.42
CA GLY A 94 -7.79 -2.14 1.44
C GLY A 94 -6.44 -1.79 0.84
N LEU A 95 -5.64 -1.04 1.58
CA LEU A 95 -4.26 -0.70 1.25
C LEU A 95 -3.37 -1.01 2.44
N VAL A 96 -2.20 -1.57 2.20
CA VAL A 96 -1.09 -1.62 3.15
C VAL A 96 0.16 -1.05 2.47
N VAL A 97 0.88 -0.19 3.17
CA VAL A 97 2.14 0.40 2.69
C VAL A 97 3.22 0.33 3.77
N PHE A 98 4.42 -0.04 3.34
CA PHE A 98 5.67 0.19 4.04
C PHE A 98 6.45 1.26 3.30
N VAL A 99 7.02 2.21 4.03
CA VAL A 99 7.97 3.21 3.52
C VAL A 99 9.28 3.05 4.28
N ALA A 100 10.39 2.97 3.57
CA ALA A 100 11.72 2.92 4.13
C ALA A 100 12.66 3.91 3.46
N PHE A 101 13.67 4.36 4.21
CA PHE A 101 14.74 5.25 3.74
C PHE A 101 16.02 4.48 3.40
N GLU A 102 15.90 3.17 3.22
CA GLU A 102 16.94 2.26 2.76
C GLU A 102 16.37 1.41 1.62
N GLN A 103 17.22 1.04 0.66
CA GLN A 103 16.82 0.24 -0.49
C GLN A 103 16.49 -1.20 -0.07
N ARG A 104 15.23 -1.43 0.28
CA ARG A 104 14.70 -2.72 0.70
C ARG A 104 13.24 -2.84 0.29
N SER A 105 12.89 -3.98 -0.30
CA SER A 105 11.51 -4.39 -0.49
C SER A 105 10.95 -5.02 0.79
N PHE A 106 9.69 -4.74 1.06
CA PHE A 106 8.87 -5.29 2.14
C PHE A 106 7.67 -6.06 1.57
N GLU A 107 7.82 -6.64 0.37
CA GLU A 107 6.78 -7.39 -0.34
C GLU A 107 6.13 -8.47 0.54
N ASP A 108 6.93 -9.28 1.22
CA ASP A 108 6.42 -10.37 2.08
C ASP A 108 5.66 -9.81 3.30
N GLU A 109 6.16 -8.72 3.89
CA GLU A 109 5.53 -8.06 5.03
C GLU A 109 4.17 -7.44 4.65
N VAL A 110 4.08 -6.75 3.50
CA VAL A 110 2.79 -6.19 3.05
C VAL A 110 1.78 -7.27 2.66
N LYS A 111 2.23 -8.37 2.04
CA LYS A 111 1.37 -9.54 1.76
C LYS A 111 0.82 -10.16 3.04
N GLY A 112 1.67 -10.34 4.05
CA GLY A 112 1.26 -10.88 5.35
C GLY A 112 0.21 -9.99 6.02
N LEU A 113 0.46 -8.68 6.08
CA LEU A 113 -0.48 -7.73 6.68
C LEU A 113 -1.81 -7.63 5.92
N ALA A 114 -1.77 -7.56 4.59
CA ALA A 114 -2.99 -7.50 3.78
C ALA A 114 -3.83 -8.78 3.92
N SER A 115 -3.19 -9.96 3.99
CA SER A 115 -3.90 -11.21 4.25
C SER A 115 -4.60 -11.22 5.62
N VAL A 116 -3.92 -10.77 6.67
CA VAL A 116 -4.53 -10.63 8.01
C VAL A 116 -5.69 -9.63 7.99
N MET A 117 -5.54 -8.54 7.25
CA MET A 117 -6.56 -7.50 7.11
C MET A 117 -7.81 -8.02 6.39
N ASP A 118 -7.65 -8.72 5.27
CA ASP A 118 -8.74 -9.36 4.52
C ASP A 118 -9.47 -10.44 5.36
N GLN A 119 -8.72 -11.24 6.13
CA GLN A 119 -9.31 -12.21 7.06
C GLN A 119 -10.17 -11.53 8.14
N ARG A 120 -9.71 -10.41 8.68
CA ARG A 120 -10.46 -9.61 9.67
C ARG A 120 -11.71 -9.00 9.05
N ILE A 121 -11.61 -8.45 7.84
CA ILE A 121 -12.75 -7.94 7.06
C ILE A 121 -13.79 -9.05 6.87
N THR A 122 -13.37 -10.20 6.35
CA THR A 122 -14.22 -11.38 6.12
C THR A 122 -14.91 -11.82 7.41
N SER A 123 -14.17 -11.89 8.52
CA SER A 123 -14.70 -12.29 9.82
C SER A 123 -15.77 -11.31 10.33
N VAL A 124 -15.52 -10.01 10.21
CA VAL A 124 -16.49 -8.96 10.60
C VAL A 124 -17.74 -9.02 9.74
N LEU A 125 -17.60 -9.17 8.42
CA LEU A 125 -18.73 -9.29 7.50
C LEU A 125 -19.56 -10.56 7.76
N ALA A 126 -18.92 -11.65 8.22
CA ALA A 126 -19.60 -12.87 8.66
C ALA A 126 -20.30 -12.73 10.02
N GLY A 127 -20.21 -11.57 10.68
CA GLY A 127 -20.82 -11.31 11.99
C GLY A 127 -20.05 -11.91 13.16
N ALA A 128 -18.79 -12.32 12.97
CA ALA A 128 -17.92 -12.70 14.07
C ALA A 128 -17.53 -11.45 14.87
N ALA A 129 -17.50 -11.56 16.20
CA ALA A 129 -16.91 -10.52 17.04
C ALA A 129 -15.43 -10.37 16.65
N VAL A 130 -14.97 -9.13 16.44
CA VAL A 130 -13.54 -8.84 16.27
C VAL A 130 -12.84 -9.33 17.54
N SER A 131 -12.00 -10.35 17.41
CA SER A 131 -11.20 -10.83 18.52
C SER A 131 -9.95 -9.94 18.63
N ASP A 132 -9.81 -9.25 19.75
CA ASP A 132 -8.65 -8.37 20.05
C ASP A 132 -7.35 -9.13 20.34
N GLN A 133 -7.22 -10.40 19.96
CA GLN A 133 -5.98 -11.14 20.23
C GLN A 133 -4.98 -11.02 19.06
N PRO A 134 -3.71 -10.67 19.37
CA PRO A 134 -2.63 -10.58 18.40
C PRO A 134 -2.23 -11.93 17.83
#